data_AF-A0AB36JCD0-F1
#
_entry.id   AF-A0AB36JCD0-F1
#
_cell.length_a   1.000
_cell.length_b   1.000
_cell.length_c   1.000
_cell.angle_alpha   90.00
_cell.angle_beta   90.00
_cell.angle_gamma   90.00
#
_symmetry.space_group_name_H-M   'P 1'
#
loop_
_entity.id
_entity.type
_entity.pdbx_description
1 polymer ?
#
loop_
_entity_poly.entity_id
_entity_poly.type
_entity_poly.pdbx_seq_one_letter_code
_entity_poly.pdbx_strand_id
1 'polypeptide(L)'
;MTSKKDVYIVLTGTGTAFSGFIKWFTKADLNHASIAFDSELREVYSFGRKKMHNPFVAGLIQENFIHPFYSSANCSIYQLRVSAAEYDAMYNHVQGMMKNQERYKYHLLGLIGVLLNVKIDRENAYFCSHFVASLFENTAVQPVNKPSCFVTPEDFALSLCSHKIFSGKLSYYVRRAQRASTRSTNIPLHTPSVATRMMRMNEERTEGVI
;
A
#
# COMPACT_ATOMS: atom_id res chain seq x y z
N MET A 1 -26.67 2.65 3.88
CA MET A 1 -25.47 1.81 3.74
C MET A 1 -24.25 2.70 3.86
N THR A 2 -23.36 2.47 4.82
CA THR A 2 -22.10 3.22 4.90
C THR A 2 -21.22 2.84 3.71
N SER A 3 -20.81 3.83 2.91
CA SER A 3 -19.85 3.60 1.82
C SER A 3 -18.58 2.93 2.37
N LYS A 4 -18.08 1.94 1.62
CA LYS A 4 -16.88 1.17 1.99
C LYS A 4 -15.76 1.51 1.01
N LYS A 5 -14.54 1.58 1.53
CA LYS A 5 -13.30 1.79 0.77
C LYS A 5 -12.29 0.70 1.11
N ASP A 6 -11.38 0.46 0.18
CA ASP A 6 -10.34 -0.55 0.35
C ASP A 6 -9.03 0.08 0.77
N VAL A 7 -8.33 -0.59 1.69
CA VAL A 7 -6.94 -0.33 2.05
C VAL A 7 -6.15 -1.62 1.89
N TYR A 8 -4.85 -1.49 1.64
CA TYR A 8 -4.01 -2.64 1.31
C TYR A 8 -2.83 -2.72 2.26
N ILE A 9 -2.66 -3.87 2.91
CA ILE A 9 -1.43 -4.16 3.66
C ILE A 9 -0.49 -4.89 2.71
N VAL A 10 0.71 -4.34 2.53
CA VAL A 10 1.72 -4.88 1.64
C VAL A 10 2.91 -5.35 2.48
N LEU A 11 3.14 -6.65 2.48
CA LEU A 11 4.33 -7.23 3.07
C LEU A 11 5.38 -7.45 1.98
N THR A 12 6.61 -6.97 2.20
CA THR A 12 7.71 -7.08 1.23
C THR A 12 8.94 -7.72 1.85
N GLY A 13 9.62 -8.55 1.07
CA GLY A 13 10.95 -9.08 1.37
C GLY A 13 11.99 -8.20 0.72
N THR A 14 12.50 -7.19 1.44
CA THR A 14 13.38 -6.18 0.84
C THR A 14 14.85 -6.56 0.86
N GLY A 15 15.22 -7.78 1.28
CA GLY A 15 16.60 -8.31 1.29
C GLY A 15 17.62 -7.48 2.10
N THR A 16 17.18 -6.39 2.71
CA THR A 16 18.04 -5.34 3.26
C THR A 16 17.96 -5.40 4.76
N ALA A 17 18.95 -6.09 5.32
CA ALA A 17 19.22 -6.11 6.75
C ALA A 17 19.49 -4.68 7.22
N PHE A 18 18.54 -4.07 7.93
CA PHE A 18 18.69 -2.77 8.57
C PHE A 18 19.84 -2.76 9.60
N SER A 19 20.15 -3.93 10.16
CA SER A 19 21.40 -4.28 10.81
C SER A 19 21.49 -5.80 10.76
N GLY A 20 22.69 -6.38 10.85
CA GLY A 20 22.84 -7.84 11.00
C GLY A 20 21.98 -8.42 12.13
N PHE A 21 21.69 -7.60 13.15
CA PHE A 21 20.81 -7.89 14.28
C PHE A 21 19.33 -8.04 13.89
N ILE A 22 18.77 -7.15 13.04
CA ILE A 22 17.38 -7.29 12.55
C ILE A 22 17.21 -8.50 11.62
N LYS A 23 18.23 -8.83 10.81
CA LYS A 23 18.22 -10.04 9.97
C LYS A 23 18.18 -11.32 10.80
N TRP A 24 18.91 -11.34 11.92
CA TRP A 24 18.87 -12.46 12.87
C TRP A 24 17.53 -12.54 13.63
N PHE A 25 16.94 -11.39 13.97
CA PHE A 25 15.67 -11.31 14.69
C PHE A 25 14.46 -11.71 13.85
N THR A 26 14.41 -11.34 12.57
CA THR A 26 13.18 -11.51 11.78
C THR A 26 13.10 -12.84 11.05
N LYS A 27 14.21 -13.41 10.54
CA LYS A 27 14.33 -14.68 9.75
C LYS A 27 13.23 -14.98 8.70
N ALA A 28 12.27 -14.09 8.51
CA ALA A 28 11.09 -14.24 7.68
C ALA A 28 11.36 -13.58 6.33
N ASP A 29 10.90 -14.26 5.27
CA ASP A 29 11.09 -13.81 3.89
C ASP A 29 10.39 -12.48 3.61
N LEU A 30 9.36 -12.14 4.39
CA LEU A 30 8.61 -10.88 4.31
C LEU A 30 8.75 -10.11 5.63
N ASN A 31 9.76 -9.25 5.70
CA ASN A 31 10.19 -8.59 6.94
C ASN A 31 9.83 -7.09 7.01
N HIS A 32 9.17 -6.57 5.98
CA HIS A 32 8.74 -5.18 5.92
C HIS A 32 7.25 -5.08 5.65
N ALA A 33 6.57 -4.16 6.34
CA ALA A 33 5.14 -3.92 6.23
C ALA A 33 4.85 -2.47 5.84
N SER A 34 3.94 -2.30 4.89
CA SER A 34 3.47 -0.99 4.41
C SER A 34 1.95 -0.98 4.31
N ILE A 35 1.35 0.21 4.35
CA ILE A 35 -0.08 0.42 4.06
C ILE A 35 -0.21 1.16 2.72
N ALA A 36 -1.18 0.79 1.90
CA ALA A 36 -1.54 1.51 0.68
C ALA A 36 -3.02 1.90 0.66
N PHE A 37 -3.30 3.03 0.05
CA PHE A 37 -4.64 3.62 -0.04
C PHE A 37 -5.26 3.51 -1.44
N ASP A 38 -4.56 2.88 -2.39
CA ASP A 38 -5.05 2.60 -3.74
C ASP A 38 -4.61 1.20 -4.21
N SER A 39 -5.38 0.64 -5.14
CA SER A 39 -5.15 -0.72 -5.65
C SER A 39 -3.88 -0.81 -6.52
N GLU A 40 -3.45 0.32 -7.06
CA GLU A 40 -2.29 0.48 -7.92
C GLU A 40 -0.97 0.66 -7.15
N LEU A 41 -1.04 0.76 -5.82
CA LEU A 41 0.08 0.96 -4.92
C LEU A 41 0.90 2.23 -5.24
N ARG A 42 0.21 3.35 -5.50
CA ARG A 42 0.83 4.67 -5.68
C ARG A 42 0.95 5.43 -4.35
N GLU A 43 -0.05 5.29 -3.49
CA GLU A 43 -0.19 5.91 -2.18
C GLU A 43 0.19 4.91 -1.09
N VAL A 44 1.47 4.53 -1.06
CA VAL A 44 2.03 3.55 -0.13
C VAL A 44 2.91 4.23 0.92
N TYR A 45 2.69 3.90 2.19
CA TYR A 45 3.37 4.51 3.32
C TYR A 45 3.93 3.46 4.27
N SER A 46 5.12 3.72 4.83
CA SER A 46 5.77 2.82 5.79
C SER A 46 6.74 3.57 6.70
N PHE A 47 7.17 2.91 7.79
CA PHE A 47 8.39 3.30 8.50
C PHE A 47 9.55 2.47 7.99
N GLY A 48 10.55 3.12 7.38
CA GLY A 48 11.66 2.46 6.74
C GLY A 48 12.90 3.34 6.66
N ARG A 49 13.90 2.89 5.88
CA ARG A 49 15.13 3.66 5.63
C ARG A 49 14.82 4.81 4.68
N LYS A 50 15.17 6.04 5.06
CA LYS A 50 15.13 7.20 4.14
C LYS A 50 16.29 7.17 3.14
N LYS A 51 17.43 6.59 3.53
CA LYS A 51 18.61 6.41 2.66
C LYS A 51 19.04 4.96 2.64
N MET A 52 19.18 4.36 1.46
CA MET A 52 19.53 2.94 1.30
C MET A 52 20.84 2.54 1.99
N HIS A 53 21.84 3.41 1.99
CA HIS A 53 23.19 3.13 2.50
C HIS A 53 23.38 3.53 3.97
N ASN A 54 22.39 4.16 4.61
CA ASN A 54 22.51 4.59 6.00
C ASN A 54 21.37 4.02 6.85
N PRO A 55 21.62 2.96 7.64
CA PRO A 55 20.60 2.36 8.49
C PRO A 55 20.15 3.28 9.64
N PHE A 56 20.91 4.33 9.97
CA PHE A 56 20.56 5.25 11.06
C PHE A 56 19.62 6.39 10.61
N VAL A 57 19.43 6.61 9.31
CA VAL A 57 18.46 7.59 8.78
C VAL A 57 17.19 6.86 8.36
N ALA A 58 16.31 6.65 9.33
CA ALA A 58 15.07 5.90 9.15
C ALA A 58 13.90 6.60 9.85
N GLY A 59 12.71 6.46 9.28
CA GLY A 59 11.48 7.12 9.72
C GLY A 59 10.35 6.88 8.74
N LEU A 60 9.29 7.68 8.85
CA LEU A 60 8.15 7.63 7.94
C LEU A 60 8.60 7.99 6.50
N ILE A 61 8.13 7.24 5.51
CA ILE A 61 8.39 7.44 4.08
C ILE A 61 7.15 7.11 3.24
N GLN A 62 7.03 7.75 2.08
CA GLN A 62 6.19 7.26 0.99
C GLN A 62 7.02 6.31 0.13
N GLU A 63 6.56 5.08 -0.04
CA GLU A 63 7.28 4.05 -0.78
C GLU A 63 7.07 4.20 -2.29
N ASN A 64 8.15 4.13 -3.06
CA ASN A 64 8.07 4.08 -4.51
C ASN A 64 8.30 2.65 -5.00
N PHE A 65 7.23 1.84 -5.07
CA PHE A 65 7.31 0.45 -5.51
C PHE A 65 7.60 0.27 -7.01
N ILE A 66 7.62 1.35 -7.80
CA ILE A 66 8.08 1.33 -9.20
C ILE A 66 9.62 1.38 -9.26
N HIS A 67 10.28 1.88 -8.20
CA HIS A 67 11.72 2.04 -8.18
C HIS A 67 12.45 0.69 -8.39
N PRO A 68 13.54 0.63 -9.19
CA PRO A 68 14.25 -0.61 -9.51
C PRO A 68 14.71 -1.43 -8.31
N PHE A 69 14.92 -0.79 -7.15
CA PHE A 69 15.19 -1.46 -5.87
C PHE A 69 14.18 -2.56 -5.54
N TYR A 70 12.90 -2.35 -5.84
CA TYR A 70 11.82 -3.29 -5.55
C TYR A 70 11.60 -4.33 -6.67
N SER A 71 12.35 -4.24 -7.77
CA SER A 71 12.10 -5.04 -8.98
C SER A 71 12.12 -6.55 -8.74
N SER A 72 13.01 -7.01 -7.85
CA SER A 72 13.21 -8.41 -7.47
C SER A 72 12.57 -8.77 -6.12
N ALA A 73 11.96 -7.82 -5.41
CA ALA A 73 11.36 -8.04 -4.10
C ALA A 73 10.15 -8.97 -4.21
N ASN A 74 10.09 -9.97 -3.34
CA ASN A 74 8.88 -10.77 -3.14
C ASN A 74 7.90 -9.96 -2.27
N CYS A 75 6.60 -10.11 -2.52
CA CYS A 75 5.56 -9.49 -1.71
C CYS A 75 4.36 -10.40 -1.51
N SER A 76 3.58 -10.08 -0.48
CA SER A 76 2.18 -10.49 -0.32
C SER A 76 1.33 -9.25 -0.10
N ILE A 77 0.19 -9.16 -0.78
CA ILE A 77 -0.74 -8.03 -0.70
C ILE A 77 -2.08 -8.52 -0.18
N TYR A 78 -2.58 -7.84 0.84
CA TYR A 78 -3.83 -8.13 1.53
C TYR A 78 -4.78 -6.96 1.36
N GLN A 79 -6.03 -7.22 0.97
CA GLN A 79 -7.05 -6.20 0.79
C GLN A 79 -8.03 -6.23 1.97
N LEU A 80 -8.21 -5.09 2.61
CA LEU A 80 -9.15 -4.92 3.72
C LEU A 80 -10.16 -3.83 3.37
N ARG A 81 -11.40 -4.03 3.79
CA ARG A 81 -12.51 -3.13 3.46
C ARG A 81 -13.01 -2.42 4.71
N VAL A 82 -12.73 -1.13 4.78
CA VAL A 82 -13.09 -0.23 5.88
C VAL A 82 -14.23 0.69 5.46
N SER A 83 -14.89 1.36 6.41
CA SER A 83 -15.82 2.44 6.10
C SER A 83 -15.09 3.62 5.45
N ALA A 84 -15.81 4.41 4.66
CA ALA A 84 -15.24 5.63 4.08
C ALA A 84 -14.69 6.59 5.15
N ALA A 85 -15.38 6.70 6.30
CA ALA A 85 -14.93 7.52 7.42
C ALA A 85 -13.62 7.01 8.04
N GLU A 86 -13.48 5.70 8.24
CA GLU A 86 -12.24 5.09 8.73
C GLU A 86 -11.09 5.27 7.73
N TYR A 87 -11.35 5.03 6.44
CA TYR A 87 -10.37 5.30 5.39
C TYR A 87 -9.89 6.75 5.43
N ASP A 88 -10.82 7.70 5.45
CA ASP A 88 -10.48 9.13 5.42
C ASP A 88 -9.73 9.53 6.70
N ALA A 89 -10.09 8.98 7.86
CA ALA A 89 -9.38 9.19 9.12
C ALA A 89 -7.95 8.64 9.07
N MET A 90 -7.76 7.39 8.62
CA MET A 90 -6.44 6.77 8.46
C MET A 90 -5.58 7.57 7.47
N TYR A 91 -6.14 7.91 6.30
CA TYR A 91 -5.42 8.64 5.27
C TYR A 91 -5.01 10.03 5.78
N ASN A 92 -5.93 10.79 6.37
CA ASN A 92 -5.63 12.11 6.94
C ASN A 92 -4.61 12.04 8.06
N HIS A 93 -4.65 10.99 8.89
CA HIS A 93 -3.63 10.76 9.91
C HIS A 93 -2.24 10.60 9.28
N VAL A 94 -2.11 9.72 8.29
CA VAL A 94 -0.86 9.52 7.55
C VAL A 94 -0.40 10.82 6.88
N GLN A 95 -1.28 11.56 6.22
CA GLN A 95 -0.94 12.86 5.63
C GLN A 95 -0.47 13.88 6.67
N GLY A 96 -1.09 13.90 7.85
CA GLY A 96 -0.66 14.74 8.98
C GLY A 96 0.74 14.36 9.49
N MET A 97 1.04 13.07 9.54
CA MET A 97 2.38 12.58 9.87
C MET A 97 3.40 12.96 8.79
N MET A 98 3.04 12.82 7.51
CA MET A 98 3.89 13.18 6.37
C MET A 98 4.22 14.68 6.33
N LYS A 99 3.27 15.56 6.66
CA LYS A 99 3.54 17.01 6.83
C LYS A 99 4.59 17.31 7.91
N ASN A 100 4.73 16.41 8.88
CA ASN A 100 5.66 16.51 10.00
C ASN A 100 6.72 15.40 9.98
N GLN A 101 7.04 14.86 8.80
CA GLN A 101 7.81 13.62 8.63
C GLN A 101 9.16 13.62 9.38
N GLU A 102 9.81 14.77 9.54
CA GLU A 102 11.09 14.85 10.25
C GLU A 102 11.02 14.61 11.76
N ARG A 103 9.82 14.77 12.36
CA ARG A 103 9.57 14.47 13.77
C ARG A 103 9.52 12.96 14.04
N TYR A 104 9.19 12.17 13.02
CA TYR A 104 8.99 10.73 13.16
C TYR A 104 10.27 9.95 12.89
N LYS A 105 10.68 9.10 13.83
CA LYS A 105 11.91 8.32 13.76
C LYS A 105 11.61 6.83 13.79
N TYR A 106 12.53 6.02 13.26
CA TYR A 106 12.41 4.58 13.35
C TYR A 106 12.71 4.09 14.77
N HIS A 107 11.86 3.21 15.31
CA HIS A 107 11.97 2.74 16.69
C HIS A 107 12.77 1.43 16.82
N LEU A 108 14.09 1.52 16.63
CA LEU A 108 14.97 0.35 16.69
C LEU A 108 14.98 -0.34 18.08
N LEU A 109 14.95 0.44 19.16
CA LEU A 109 14.86 -0.10 20.53
C LEU A 109 13.51 -0.78 20.79
N GLY A 110 12.43 -0.29 20.18
CA GLY A 110 11.12 -0.92 20.23
C GLY A 110 11.15 -2.37 19.72
N LEU A 111 11.96 -2.68 18.70
CA LEU A 111 12.14 -4.06 18.22
C LEU A 111 12.79 -4.97 19.27
N ILE A 112 13.70 -4.45 20.10
CA ILE A 112 14.25 -5.19 21.25
C ILE A 112 13.15 -5.40 22.30
N GLY A 113 12.31 -4.40 22.53
CA GLY A 113 11.12 -4.52 23.38
C GLY A 113 10.19 -5.65 22.92
N VAL A 114 9.92 -5.77 21.61
CA VAL A 114 9.15 -6.89 21.05
C VAL A 114 9.79 -8.24 21.37
N LEU A 115 11.12 -8.37 21.23
CA LEU A 115 11.84 -9.61 21.54
C LEU A 115 11.72 -10.01 23.02
N LEU A 116 11.84 -9.02 23.91
CA LEU A 116 11.79 -9.24 25.36
C LEU A 116 10.36 -9.22 25.91
N ASN A 117 9.35 -9.04 25.04
CA ASN A 117 7.96 -8.80 25.42
C ASN A 117 7.78 -7.66 26.44
N VAL A 118 8.61 -6.62 26.31
CA VAL A 118 8.60 -5.42 27.15
C VAL A 118 8.16 -4.23 26.31
N LYS A 119 7.18 -3.48 26.80
CA LYS A 119 6.75 -2.24 26.15
C LYS A 119 7.83 -1.17 26.35
N ILE A 120 8.45 -0.75 25.26
CA ILE A 120 9.35 0.42 25.25
C ILE A 120 8.62 1.48 24.45
N ASP A 121 8.01 2.45 25.15
CA ASP A 121 7.29 3.55 24.51
C ASP A 121 8.23 4.69 24.18
N ARG A 122 8.10 5.22 22.96
CA ARG A 122 8.76 6.44 22.53
C ARG A 122 7.83 7.19 21.59
N GLU A 123 7.47 8.39 21.98
CA GLU A 123 6.63 9.24 21.15
C GLU A 123 7.25 9.47 19.77
N ASN A 124 6.39 9.47 18.75
CA ASN A 124 6.79 9.67 17.35
C ASN A 124 7.80 8.64 16.81
N ALA A 125 7.94 7.48 17.46
CA ALA A 125 8.82 6.42 17.02
C ALA A 125 8.07 5.12 16.74
N TYR A 126 8.13 4.66 15.49
CA TYR A 126 7.50 3.43 15.05
C TYR A 126 8.48 2.55 14.29
N PHE A 127 8.23 1.23 14.31
CA PHE A 127 8.74 0.32 13.28
C PHE A 127 7.60 -0.03 12.32
N CYS A 128 7.93 -0.64 11.18
CA CYS A 128 7.01 -0.79 10.04
C CYS A 128 5.66 -1.43 10.41
N SER A 129 5.67 -2.58 11.09
CA SER A 129 4.44 -3.27 11.46
C SER A 129 3.67 -2.59 12.59
N HIS A 130 4.34 -1.97 13.56
CA HIS A 130 3.69 -1.14 14.59
C HIS A 130 2.94 0.03 13.95
N PHE A 131 3.57 0.76 13.03
CA PHE A 131 2.92 1.85 12.31
C PHE A 131 1.68 1.38 11.55
N VAL A 132 1.77 0.27 10.80
CA VAL A 132 0.61 -0.23 10.06
C VAL A 132 -0.50 -0.64 11.04
N ALA A 133 -0.17 -1.33 12.13
CA ALA A 133 -1.15 -1.78 13.12
C ALA A 133 -1.81 -0.60 13.86
N SER A 134 -1.06 0.47 14.19
CA SER A 134 -1.59 1.62 14.92
C SER A 134 -2.67 2.38 14.13
N LEU A 135 -2.63 2.33 12.79
CA LEU A 135 -3.66 2.95 11.94
C LEU A 135 -5.03 2.27 12.10
N PHE A 136 -5.09 1.02 12.56
CA PHE A 136 -6.32 0.25 12.71
C PHE A 136 -6.89 0.27 14.12
N GLU A 137 -6.17 0.77 15.13
CA GLU A 137 -6.58 0.69 16.55
C GLU A 137 -7.95 1.30 16.84
N ASN A 138 -8.30 2.38 16.13
CA ASN A 138 -9.57 3.08 16.28
C ASN A 138 -10.57 2.76 15.17
N THR A 139 -10.40 1.62 14.50
CA THR A 139 -11.30 1.16 13.44
C THR A 139 -12.03 -0.11 13.87
N ALA A 140 -13.17 -0.39 13.25
CA ALA A 140 -13.92 -1.63 13.43
C ALA A 140 -13.20 -2.84 12.81
N VAL A 141 -12.18 -2.63 11.99
CA VAL A 141 -11.38 -3.69 11.36
C VAL A 141 -10.06 -3.80 12.11
N GLN A 142 -9.91 -4.86 12.92
CA GLN A 142 -8.65 -5.14 13.61
C GLN A 142 -7.91 -6.28 12.89
N PRO A 143 -6.82 -6.00 12.15
CA PRO A 143 -6.15 -7.01 11.32
C PRO A 143 -5.43 -8.09 12.13
N VAL A 144 -5.07 -7.78 13.37
CA VAL A 144 -4.31 -8.66 14.28
C VAL A 144 -4.86 -8.45 15.69
N ASN A 145 -5.09 -9.54 16.42
CA ASN A 145 -5.53 -9.49 17.82
C ASN A 145 -4.32 -9.40 18.78
N LYS A 146 -3.62 -8.25 18.73
CA LYS A 146 -2.40 -7.98 19.52
C LYS A 146 -2.20 -6.47 19.63
N PRO A 147 -1.66 -5.93 20.73
CA PRO A 147 -1.31 -4.52 20.81
C PRO A 147 -0.37 -4.13 19.67
N SER A 148 -0.62 -3.00 19.01
CA SER A 148 0.10 -2.56 17.80
C SER A 148 1.62 -2.54 17.97
N CYS A 149 2.09 -2.09 19.13
CA CYS A 149 3.51 -2.03 19.50
C CYS A 149 4.22 -3.40 19.58
N PHE A 150 3.47 -4.51 19.54
CA PHE A 150 4.03 -5.87 19.47
C PHE A 150 3.74 -6.57 18.14
N VAL A 151 2.98 -5.97 17.22
CA VAL A 151 2.63 -6.60 15.94
C VAL A 151 3.85 -6.75 15.05
N THR A 152 4.04 -7.94 14.48
CA THR A 152 5.09 -8.26 13.51
C THR A 152 4.52 -8.39 12.09
N PRO A 153 5.35 -8.33 11.03
CA PRO A 153 4.91 -8.65 9.67
C PRO A 153 4.30 -10.05 9.53
N GLU A 154 4.81 -11.03 10.29
CA GLU A 154 4.29 -12.40 10.30
C GLU A 154 2.88 -12.48 10.91
N ASP A 155 2.61 -11.72 11.97
CA ASP A 155 1.27 -11.63 12.57
C ASP A 155 0.22 -11.20 11.53
N PHE A 156 0.55 -10.24 10.65
CA PHE A 156 -0.31 -9.87 9.52
C PHE A 156 -0.46 -11.02 8.51
N ALA A 157 0.63 -11.68 8.15
CA ALA A 157 0.60 -12.75 7.16
C ALA A 157 -0.30 -13.93 7.59
N LEU A 158 -0.26 -14.27 8.89
CA LEU A 158 -1.08 -15.32 9.47
C LEU A 158 -2.55 -14.89 9.59
N SER A 159 -2.80 -13.72 10.17
CA SER A 159 -4.16 -13.24 10.48
C SER A 159 -4.95 -12.87 9.22
N LEU A 160 -4.26 -12.42 8.16
CA LEU A 160 -4.88 -11.94 6.93
C LEU A 160 -4.83 -12.94 5.79
N CYS A 161 -4.50 -14.22 6.03
CA CYS A 161 -4.32 -15.20 4.98
C CYS A 161 -5.52 -15.30 4.01
N SER A 162 -6.76 -15.17 4.52
CA SER A 162 -8.01 -15.18 3.75
C SER A 162 -8.27 -13.90 2.94
N HIS A 163 -7.55 -12.82 3.24
CA HIS A 163 -7.68 -11.51 2.58
C HIS A 163 -6.56 -11.27 1.55
N LYS A 164 -5.72 -12.27 1.29
CA LYS A 164 -4.60 -12.19 0.36
C LYS A 164 -5.10 -12.14 -1.08
N ILE A 165 -4.75 -11.07 -1.80
CA ILE A 165 -5.11 -10.89 -3.22
C ILE A 165 -3.95 -11.17 -4.17
N PHE A 166 -2.72 -11.19 -3.65
CA PHE A 166 -1.53 -11.44 -4.45
C PHE A 166 -0.37 -11.97 -3.60
N SER A 167 0.43 -12.86 -4.19
CA SER A 167 1.75 -13.26 -3.71
C SER A 167 2.67 -13.47 -4.90
N GLY A 168 3.90 -12.95 -4.83
CA GLY A 168 4.88 -13.08 -5.91
C GLY A 168 5.83 -11.91 -6.00
N LYS A 169 6.36 -11.62 -7.19
CA LYS A 169 7.21 -10.44 -7.41
C LYS A 169 6.38 -9.16 -7.36
N LEU A 170 6.80 -8.19 -6.54
CA LEU A 170 6.14 -6.88 -6.42
C LEU A 170 6.04 -6.18 -7.78
N SER A 171 7.11 -6.23 -8.57
CA SER A 171 7.14 -5.63 -9.89
C SER A 171 6.11 -6.20 -10.86
N TYR A 172 5.71 -7.48 -10.71
CA TYR A 172 4.65 -8.06 -11.51
C TYR A 172 3.28 -7.45 -11.17
N TYR A 173 2.97 -7.30 -9.88
CA TYR A 173 1.72 -6.70 -9.44
C TYR A 173 1.60 -5.25 -9.93
N VAL A 174 2.62 -4.43 -9.69
CA VAL A 174 2.62 -3.00 -10.06
C VAL A 174 2.43 -2.83 -11.58
N ARG A 175 3.16 -3.60 -12.41
CA ARG A 175 2.97 -3.57 -13.87
C ARG A 175 1.56 -3.96 -14.30
N ARG A 176 0.95 -4.95 -13.64
CA ARG A 176 -0.42 -5.40 -13.95
C ARG A 176 -1.44 -4.32 -13.58
N ALA A 177 -1.31 -3.73 -12.39
CA ALA A 177 -2.23 -2.71 -11.91
C ALA A 177 -2.19 -1.44 -12.78
N GLN A 178 -1.00 -1.01 -13.20
CA GLN A 178 -0.84 0.12 -14.13
C GLN A 178 -1.54 -0.13 -15.47
N ARG A 179 -1.38 -1.31 -16.07
CA ARG A 179 -2.04 -1.67 -17.34
C ARG A 179 -3.57 -1.69 -17.24
N ALA A 180 -4.10 -2.15 -16.10
CA ALA A 180 -5.54 -2.14 -15.85
C ALA A 180 -6.09 -0.71 -15.73
N SER A 181 -5.36 0.16 -15.01
CA SER A 181 -5.68 1.59 -14.86
C SER A 181 -5.73 2.31 -16.22
N THR A 182 -4.73 2.11 -17.10
CA THR A 182 -4.69 2.71 -18.45
C THR A 182 -5.78 2.19 -19.39
N ARG A 183 -6.24 0.94 -19.22
CA ARG A 183 -7.36 0.40 -20.00
C ARG A 183 -8.71 0.98 -19.58
N SER A 184 -8.90 1.26 -18.28
CA SER A 184 -10.14 1.82 -17.77
C SER A 184 -10.34 3.30 -18.15
N THR A 185 -9.26 4.04 -18.43
CA THR A 185 -9.31 5.43 -18.92
C THR A 185 -9.54 5.56 -20.43
N ASN A 186 -9.41 4.46 -21.19
CA ASN A 186 -9.47 4.46 -22.66
C ASN A 186 -10.80 3.95 -23.24
N ILE A 187 -11.92 3.98 -22.49
CA ILE A 187 -13.24 3.75 -23.08
C ILE A 187 -13.61 4.99 -23.92
N PRO A 188 -13.71 4.91 -25.25
CA PRO A 188 -14.15 6.04 -26.05
C PRO A 188 -15.65 6.26 -25.78
N LEU A 189 -16.00 7.43 -25.21
CA LEU A 189 -17.37 7.90 -25.15
C LEU A 189 -17.79 8.38 -26.54
N HIS A 190 -17.97 7.45 -27.50
CA HIS A 190 -18.66 7.71 -28.75
C HIS A 190 -19.05 6.38 -29.40
N THR A 191 -20.19 5.83 -28.99
CA THR A 191 -21.03 5.10 -29.94
C THR A 191 -21.79 6.14 -30.74
N PRO A 192 -21.58 6.29 -32.06
CA PRO A 192 -22.50 7.07 -32.87
C PRO A 192 -23.88 6.40 -32.78
N SER A 193 -24.89 7.17 -32.41
CA SER A 193 -26.28 6.76 -32.53
C SER A 193 -26.54 6.27 -33.97
N VAL A 194 -27.28 5.18 -34.10
CA VAL A 194 -27.72 4.58 -35.38
C VAL A 194 -28.38 5.64 -36.30
N ALA A 195 -28.90 6.73 -35.74
CA ALA A 195 -29.49 7.85 -36.47
C ALA A 195 -28.51 8.56 -37.43
N THR A 196 -27.21 8.64 -37.11
CA THR A 196 -26.24 9.36 -37.96
C THR A 196 -25.87 8.58 -39.23
N ARG A 197 -26.16 7.26 -39.28
CA ARG A 197 -25.89 6.44 -40.47
C ARG A 197 -26.97 6.57 -41.55
N MET A 198 -28.18 7.02 -41.23
CA MET A 198 -29.27 7.16 -42.20
C MET A 198 -29.33 8.53 -42.90
N MET A 199 -28.69 9.57 -42.36
CA MET A 199 -28.70 10.90 -43.00
C MET A 199 -27.63 11.06 -44.10
N ARG A 200 -26.60 10.20 -44.14
CA ARG A 200 -25.55 10.27 -45.17
C ARG A 200 -25.87 9.53 -46.48
N MET A 201 -27.02 8.85 -46.59
CA MET A 201 -27.43 8.14 -47.80
C MET A 201 -28.45 8.90 -48.68
N ASN A 202 -28.93 10.07 -48.24
CA ASN A 202 -29.93 10.85 -49.00
C ASN A 202 -29.36 12.10 -49.69
N GLU A 203 -28.09 12.42 -49.51
CA GLU A 203 -27.49 13.66 -50.07
C GLU A 203 -26.64 13.40 -51.33
N GLU A 204 -26.38 12.13 -51.69
CA GLU A 204 -25.65 11.74 -52.91
C GLU A 204 -26.56 11.41 -54.12
N ARG A 205 -27.86 11.75 -54.10
CA ARG A 205 -28.79 11.44 -55.21
C ARG A 205 -29.31 12.65 -56.00
N THR A 206 -28.72 13.84 -55.84
CA THR A 206 -29.24 15.08 -56.45
C THR A 206 -28.25 15.90 -57.28
N GLU A 207 -27.12 15.35 -57.72
CA GLU A 207 -26.30 16.00 -58.76
C GLU A 207 -25.93 15.01 -59.86
N GLY A 208 -26.66 15.08 -60.97
CA GLY A 208 -26.40 14.27 -62.15
C GLY A 208 -27.52 14.24 -63.19
N VAL A 209 -28.18 15.37 -63.48
CA VAL A 209 -28.97 15.56 -64.71
C VAL A 209 -28.93 17.04 -65.11
N ILE A 210 -28.22 17.32 -66.21
CA ILE A 210 -28.50 18.18 -67.39
C ILE A 210 -27.14 18.55 -68.00
#